data_AF-A0A261SPG8-F1
#
_entry.id   AF-A0A261SPG8-F1
#
_cell.length_a   1.000
_cell.length_b   1.000
_cell.length_c   1.000
_cell.angle_alpha   90.00
_cell.angle_beta   90.00
_cell.angle_gamma   90.00
#
_symmetry.space_group_name_H-M   'P 1'
#
loop_
_entity.id
_entity.type
_entity.pdbx_description
1 polymer ?
#
loop_
_entity_poly.entity_id
_entity_poly.type
_entity_poly.pdbx_seq_one_letter_code
_entity_poly.pdbx_strand_id
1 'polypeptide(L)'
;MARKQKAITITEAGRDKGKVFLITELPAAESEEWAGRALFALMNAGVEVPDNIAEAGLAGMAAIGLQALKNLSFDQARPLFDKMMECVELDLGRAGTRKLLDDDIEEVSTRLKLRREIMALHLDFSGAAGQSTSASSPGTAATTG
;
A
#
# COMPACT_ATOMS: atom_id res chain seq x y z
N MET A 1 13.39 -11.88 -8.68
CA MET A 1 13.60 -10.82 -7.67
C MET A 1 12.81 -11.19 -6.42
N ALA A 2 13.31 -10.89 -5.22
CA ALA A 2 12.54 -11.08 -3.98
C ALA A 2 11.50 -9.96 -3.82
N ARG A 3 10.34 -10.30 -3.26
CA ARG A 3 9.24 -9.38 -2.98
C ARG A 3 9.65 -8.32 -1.94
N LYS A 4 9.19 -7.06 -2.06
CA LYS A 4 9.39 -6.03 -1.02
C LYS A 4 8.79 -6.50 0.32
N GLN A 5 9.50 -6.21 1.41
CA GLN A 5 9.09 -6.55 2.77
C GLN A 5 9.35 -5.39 3.73
N LYS A 6 8.53 -5.27 4.77
CA LYS A 6 8.67 -4.26 5.82
C LYS A 6 8.26 -4.83 7.18
N ALA A 7 9.16 -4.78 8.15
CA ALA A 7 8.85 -5.09 9.53
C ALA A 7 8.31 -3.85 10.27
N ILE A 8 7.22 -4.01 11.01
CA ILE A 8 6.56 -2.94 11.77
C ILE A 8 6.48 -3.36 13.23
N THR A 9 7.17 -2.62 14.10
CA THR A 9 7.02 -2.74 15.55
C THR A 9 5.94 -1.78 16.03
N ILE A 10 5.00 -2.28 16.83
CA ILE A 10 4.00 -1.44 17.49
C ILE A 10 4.62 -0.80 18.74
N THR A 11 4.65 0.53 18.77
CA THR A 11 5.30 1.29 19.86
C THR A 11 4.28 2.01 20.73
N GLU A 12 3.08 2.20 20.20
CA GLU A 12 1.93 2.80 20.87
C GLU A 12 1.52 1.98 22.11
N ALA A 13 0.99 2.67 23.13
CA ALA A 13 0.47 1.99 24.32
C ALA A 13 -0.79 1.17 23.99
N GLY A 14 -0.91 -0.02 24.57
CA GLY A 14 -2.01 -0.96 24.32
C GLY A 14 -1.55 -2.41 24.41
N ARG A 15 -2.46 -3.36 24.15
CA ARG A 15 -2.18 -4.80 24.23
C ARG A 15 -1.24 -5.28 23.12
N ASP A 16 -1.20 -4.57 22.00
CA ASP A 16 -0.31 -4.87 20.88
C ASP A 16 1.11 -4.29 21.03
N LYS A 17 1.39 -3.51 22.08
CA LYS A 17 2.70 -2.86 22.24
C LYS A 17 3.83 -3.88 22.25
N GLY A 18 4.83 -3.66 21.40
CA GLY A 18 6.00 -4.53 21.25
C GLY A 18 5.78 -5.70 20.28
N LYS A 19 4.56 -5.97 19.81
CA LYS A 19 4.33 -6.92 18.73
C LYS A 19 5.03 -6.42 17.46
N VAL A 20 5.60 -7.34 16.71
CA VAL A 20 6.27 -7.08 15.45
C VAL A 20 5.53 -7.82 14.34
N PHE A 21 5.25 -7.12 13.25
CA PHE A 21 4.55 -7.67 12.10
C PHE A 21 5.43 -7.55 10.86
N LEU A 22 5.56 -8.63 10.10
CA LEU A 22 6.20 -8.62 8.79
C LEU A 22 5.14 -8.42 7.71
N ILE A 23 5.28 -7.36 6.92
CA ILE A 23 4.44 -7.10 5.77
C ILE A 23 5.21 -7.48 4.52
N THR A 24 4.61 -8.30 3.65
CA THR A 24 5.16 -8.67 2.35
C THR A 24 4.25 -8.20 1.22
N GLU A 25 4.79 -7.63 0.15
CA GLU A 25 3.97 -7.22 -0.99
C GLU A 25 3.27 -8.42 -1.66
N LEU A 26 2.11 -8.16 -2.25
CA LEU A 26 1.42 -9.12 -3.10
C LEU A 26 2.26 -9.41 -4.36
N PRO A 27 2.21 -10.64 -4.90
CA PRO A 27 2.69 -10.89 -6.26
C PRO A 27 2.03 -9.96 -7.28
N ALA A 28 2.69 -9.70 -8.41
CA ALA A 28 2.19 -8.77 -9.43
C ALA A 28 0.77 -9.08 -9.91
N ALA A 29 0.45 -10.35 -10.17
CA ALA A 29 -0.88 -10.78 -10.59
C ALA A 29 -1.96 -10.52 -9.52
N GLU A 30 -1.64 -10.78 -8.24
CA GLU A 30 -2.56 -10.51 -7.13
C GLU A 30 -2.70 -9.02 -6.85
N SER A 31 -1.62 -8.25 -7.05
CA SER A 31 -1.63 -6.78 -6.94
C SER A 31 -2.53 -6.16 -8.00
N GLU A 32 -2.43 -6.61 -9.26
CA GLU A 32 -3.29 -6.17 -10.36
C GLU A 32 -4.76 -6.49 -10.08
N GLU A 33 -5.06 -7.73 -9.67
CA GLU A 33 -6.43 -8.13 -9.36
C GLU A 33 -7.01 -7.29 -8.21
N TRP A 34 -6.24 -7.12 -7.12
CA TRP A 34 -6.67 -6.33 -5.98
C TRP A 34 -6.90 -4.85 -6.35
N ALA A 35 -5.97 -4.24 -7.09
CA ALA A 35 -6.06 -2.86 -7.52
C ALA A 35 -7.24 -2.65 -8.48
N GLY A 36 -7.45 -3.57 -9.43
CA GLY A 36 -8.59 -3.56 -10.33
C GLY A 36 -9.91 -3.63 -9.57
N ARG A 37 -10.06 -4.60 -8.65
CA ARG A 37 -11.27 -4.72 -7.80
C ARG A 37 -11.54 -3.44 -7.01
N ALA A 38 -10.50 -2.83 -6.43
CA ALA A 38 -10.63 -1.58 -5.71
C ALA A 38 -11.10 -0.44 -6.62
N LEU A 39 -10.50 -0.28 -7.80
CA LEU A 39 -10.86 0.75 -8.76
C LEU A 39 -12.31 0.59 -9.27
N PHE A 40 -12.69 -0.62 -9.70
CA PHE A 40 -14.05 -0.89 -10.14
C PHE A 40 -15.08 -0.68 -9.03
N ALA A 41 -14.77 -1.04 -7.78
CA ALA A 41 -15.64 -0.79 -6.64
C ALA A 41 -15.89 0.71 -6.42
N LEU A 42 -14.83 1.53 -6.51
CA LEU A 42 -14.92 2.99 -6.40
C LEU A 42 -15.76 3.60 -7.52
N MET A 43 -15.50 3.21 -8.78
CA MET A 43 -16.24 3.71 -9.94
C MET A 43 -17.72 3.34 -9.88
N ASN A 44 -18.05 2.10 -9.50
CA ASN A 44 -19.43 1.65 -9.35
C ASN A 44 -20.16 2.36 -8.20
N ALA A 45 -19.42 2.84 -7.19
CA ALA A 45 -19.95 3.67 -6.11
C ALA A 45 -20.05 5.16 -6.49
N GLY A 46 -19.76 5.54 -7.74
CA GLY A 46 -19.80 6.92 -8.22
C GLY A 46 -18.72 7.81 -7.63
N VAL A 47 -17.59 7.23 -7.20
CA VAL A 47 -16.42 7.99 -6.75
C VAL A 47 -15.60 8.40 -7.97
N GLU A 48 -15.34 9.69 -8.09
CA GLU A 48 -14.45 10.22 -9.13
C GLU A 48 -12.99 9.96 -8.73
N VAL A 49 -12.26 9.23 -9.57
CA VAL A 49 -10.84 8.93 -9.37
C VAL A 49 -10.02 9.88 -10.25
N PRO A 50 -9.24 10.82 -9.68
CA PRO A 50 -8.42 11.74 -10.47
C PRO A 50 -7.28 11.01 -11.20
N ASP A 51 -6.95 11.46 -12.41
CA ASP A 51 -5.87 10.89 -13.24
C ASP A 51 -4.50 10.93 -12.53
N ASN A 52 -4.28 11.93 -11.66
CA ASN A 52 -3.03 12.13 -10.94
C ASN A 52 -2.99 11.49 -9.55
N ILE A 53 -3.91 10.58 -9.21
CA ILE A 53 -3.95 9.98 -7.87
C ILE A 53 -2.65 9.24 -7.49
N ALA A 54 -1.97 8.64 -8.46
CA ALA A 54 -0.70 7.97 -8.24
C ALA A 54 0.40 8.95 -7.76
N GLU A 55 0.33 10.22 -8.20
CA GLU A 55 1.24 11.29 -7.79
C GLU A 55 0.90 11.83 -6.40
N ALA A 56 -0.40 11.86 -6.06
CA ALA A 56 -0.90 12.30 -4.76
C ALA A 56 -0.62 11.31 -3.62
N GLY A 57 -0.22 10.07 -3.95
CA GLY A 57 0.18 9.03 -3.01
C GLY A 57 -0.88 8.76 -1.94
N LEU A 58 -0.44 8.55 -0.70
CA LEU A 58 -1.33 8.18 0.41
C LEU A 58 -2.33 9.29 0.77
N ALA A 59 -2.00 10.56 0.53
CA ALA A 59 -2.90 11.69 0.78
C ALA A 59 -4.07 11.69 -0.22
N GLY A 60 -3.80 11.47 -1.51
CA GLY A 60 -4.83 11.31 -2.53
C GLY A 60 -5.76 10.12 -2.24
N MET A 61 -5.18 8.99 -1.82
CA MET A 61 -5.94 7.81 -1.42
C MET A 61 -6.85 8.05 -0.21
N ALA A 62 -6.40 8.83 0.78
CA ALA A 62 -7.22 9.17 1.95
C ALA A 62 -8.45 10.01 1.55
N ALA A 63 -8.29 10.96 0.63
CA ALA A 63 -9.39 11.77 0.11
C ALA A 63 -10.42 10.92 -0.64
N ILE A 64 -9.96 10.01 -1.51
CA ILE A 64 -10.84 9.03 -2.18
C ILE A 64 -11.55 8.14 -1.17
N GLY A 65 -10.84 7.63 -0.16
CA GLY A 65 -11.40 6.78 0.88
C GLY A 65 -12.57 7.46 1.59
N LEU A 66 -12.45 8.76 1.92
CA LEU A 66 -13.53 9.53 2.53
C LEU A 66 -14.76 9.67 1.62
N GLN A 67 -14.55 9.87 0.31
CA GLN A 67 -15.67 9.90 -0.65
C GLN A 67 -16.34 8.54 -0.79
N ALA A 68 -15.55 7.47 -0.81
CA ALA A 68 -16.03 6.10 -0.91
C ALA A 68 -16.94 5.71 0.25
N LEU A 69 -16.69 6.19 1.47
CA LEU A 69 -17.54 5.91 2.64
C LEU A 69 -19.01 6.30 2.47
N LYS A 70 -19.32 7.24 1.56
CA LYS A 70 -20.71 7.68 1.32
C LYS A 70 -21.53 6.64 0.56
N ASN A 71 -20.91 5.94 -0.39
CA ASN A 71 -21.62 5.15 -1.40
C ASN A 71 -21.16 3.68 -1.48
N LEU A 72 -19.96 3.36 -0.99
CA LEU A 72 -19.42 2.00 -0.99
C LEU A 72 -19.87 1.27 0.28
N SER A 73 -20.61 0.19 0.12
CA SER A 73 -21.01 -0.65 1.26
C SER A 73 -19.82 -1.39 1.86
N PHE A 74 -19.88 -1.67 3.16
CA PHE A 74 -18.83 -2.44 3.82
C PHE A 74 -18.66 -3.84 3.21
N ASP A 75 -19.75 -4.48 2.76
CA ASP A 75 -19.69 -5.82 2.14
C ASP A 75 -18.89 -5.82 0.84
N GLN A 76 -18.90 -4.72 0.10
CA GLN A 76 -18.08 -4.55 -1.11
C GLN A 76 -16.61 -4.24 -0.77
N ALA A 77 -16.36 -3.50 0.30
CA ALA A 77 -15.00 -3.14 0.72
C ALA A 77 -14.30 -4.28 1.48
N ARG A 78 -15.05 -5.12 2.19
CA ARG A 78 -14.52 -6.17 3.06
C ARG A 78 -13.54 -7.12 2.35
N PRO A 79 -13.83 -7.69 1.15
CA PRO A 79 -12.89 -8.56 0.46
C PRO A 79 -11.54 -7.89 0.16
N LEU A 80 -11.54 -6.57 -0.14
CA LEU A 80 -10.31 -5.81 -0.37
C LEU A 80 -9.50 -5.69 0.91
N PHE A 81 -10.16 -5.38 2.02
CA PHE A 81 -9.52 -5.27 3.32
C PHE A 81 -9.02 -6.61 3.86
N ASP A 82 -9.73 -7.70 3.59
CA ASP A 82 -9.34 -9.05 3.99
C ASP A 82 -8.11 -9.48 3.16
N LYS A 83 -8.11 -9.23 1.86
CA LYS A 83 -6.95 -9.50 0.98
C LYS A 83 -5.70 -8.73 1.41
N MET A 84 -5.85 -7.47 1.83
CA MET A 84 -4.73 -6.69 2.37
C MET A 84 -4.11 -7.36 3.60
N MET A 85 -4.92 -7.95 4.47
CA MET A 85 -4.42 -8.57 5.71
C MET A 85 -3.68 -9.89 5.46
N GLU A 86 -3.83 -10.51 4.28
CA GLU A 86 -3.02 -11.68 3.88
C GLU A 86 -1.53 -11.34 3.70
N CYS A 87 -1.21 -10.06 3.50
CA CYS A 87 0.16 -9.57 3.39
C CYS A 87 0.91 -9.57 4.73
N VAL A 88 0.23 -9.84 5.84
CA VAL A 88 0.78 -9.67 7.20
C VAL A 88 1.05 -11.00 7.86
N GLU A 89 2.24 -11.12 8.41
CA GLU A 89 2.65 -12.20 9.31
C GLU A 89 3.04 -11.62 10.67
N LEU A 90 2.80 -12.38 11.74
CA LEU A 90 3.34 -12.08 13.06
C LEU A 90 4.80 -12.55 13.13
N ASP A 91 5.69 -11.66 13.54
CA ASP A 91 7.10 -11.97 13.77
C ASP A 91 7.31 -12.37 15.23
N LEU A 92 7.77 -13.61 15.42
CA LEU A 92 8.04 -14.24 16.72
C LEU A 92 9.55 -14.19 17.07
N GLY A 93 10.33 -13.35 16.38
CA GLY A 93 11.76 -13.19 16.55
C GLY A 93 12.52 -14.44 16.10
N ARG A 94 13.24 -15.08 17.02
CA ARG A 94 14.07 -16.26 16.69
C ARG A 94 13.25 -17.47 16.22
N ALA A 95 11.95 -17.51 16.52
CA ALA A 95 11.05 -18.56 16.06
C ALA A 95 10.57 -18.35 14.61
N GLY A 96 10.94 -17.24 13.96
CA GLY A 96 10.53 -16.90 12.59
C GLY A 96 9.19 -16.17 12.54
N THR A 97 8.53 -16.22 11.37
CA THR A 97 7.23 -15.60 11.13
C THR A 97 6.14 -16.65 10.96
N ARG A 98 4.89 -16.25 11.20
CA ARG A 98 3.69 -17.04 10.89
C ARG A 98 2.53 -16.17 10.45
N LYS A 99 1.59 -16.75 9.73
CA LYS A 99 0.31 -16.09 9.40
C LYS A 99 -0.42 -15.61 10.65
N LEU A 100 -1.16 -14.51 10.49
CA LEU A 100 -2.04 -13.97 11.53
C LEU A 100 -3.15 -14.96 11.90
N LEU A 101 -3.46 -15.00 13.19
CA LEU A 101 -4.67 -15.54 13.78
C LEU A 101 -5.59 -14.39 14.16
N ASP A 102 -6.89 -14.68 14.32
CA ASP A 102 -7.92 -13.66 14.55
C ASP A 102 -7.63 -12.78 15.78
N ASP A 103 -7.06 -13.37 16.84
CA ASP A 103 -6.79 -12.69 18.11
C ASP A 103 -5.37 -12.10 18.22
N ASP A 104 -4.54 -12.19 17.18
CA ASP A 104 -3.17 -11.66 17.24
C ASP A 104 -3.11 -10.12 17.29
N ILE A 105 -4.11 -9.48 16.70
CA ILE A 105 -4.25 -8.02 16.69
C ILE A 105 -5.41 -7.65 17.61
N GLU A 106 -5.08 -7.02 18.73
CA GLU A 106 -6.06 -6.72 19.76
C GLU A 106 -6.58 -5.28 19.67
N GLU A 107 -5.84 -4.38 19.02
CA GLU A 107 -6.22 -2.97 18.90
C GLU A 107 -6.62 -2.59 17.46
N VAL A 108 -7.74 -1.88 17.32
CA VAL A 108 -8.22 -1.37 16.02
C VAL A 108 -7.18 -0.44 15.37
N SER A 109 -6.49 0.36 16.19
CA SER A 109 -5.42 1.27 15.73
C SER A 109 -4.27 0.51 15.08
N THR A 110 -3.87 -0.64 15.63
CA THR A 110 -2.87 -1.54 15.04
C THR A 110 -3.34 -2.02 13.66
N ARG A 111 -4.59 -2.50 13.54
CA ARG A 111 -5.13 -2.97 12.26
C ARG A 111 -5.15 -1.86 11.19
N LEU A 112 -5.52 -0.64 11.58
CA LEU A 112 -5.51 0.52 10.67
C LEU A 112 -4.09 0.93 10.27
N LYS A 113 -3.14 0.89 11.21
CA LYS A 113 -1.71 1.14 10.94
C LYS A 113 -1.15 0.14 9.94
N LEU A 114 -1.38 -1.16 10.16
CA LEU A 114 -0.93 -2.20 9.24
C LEU A 114 -1.50 -2.01 7.83
N ARG A 115 -2.80 -1.73 7.69
CA ARG A 115 -3.42 -1.43 6.39
C ARG A 115 -2.77 -0.23 5.71
N ARG A 116 -2.46 0.84 6.45
CA ARG A 116 -1.72 1.99 5.92
C ARG A 116 -0.35 1.60 5.39
N GLU A 117 0.39 0.79 6.15
CA GLU A 117 1.73 0.33 5.76
C GLU A 117 1.68 -0.59 4.53
N ILE A 118 0.66 -1.45 4.42
CA ILE A 118 0.41 -2.26 3.22
C ILE A 118 0.17 -1.36 2.01
N MET A 119 -0.70 -0.35 2.13
CA MET A 119 -0.94 0.62 1.04
C MET A 119 0.35 1.33 0.65
N ALA A 120 1.12 1.81 1.62
CA ALA A 120 2.39 2.47 1.36
C ALA A 120 3.36 1.55 0.61
N LEU A 121 3.45 0.26 1.00
CA LEU A 121 4.33 -0.71 0.34
C LEU A 121 3.99 -0.90 -1.15
N HIS A 122 2.69 -0.95 -1.49
CA HIS A 122 2.23 -1.15 -2.87
C HIS A 122 2.22 0.14 -3.70
N LEU A 123 2.05 1.30 -3.07
CA LEU A 123 2.03 2.62 -3.74
C LEU A 123 3.41 3.27 -3.85
N ASP A 124 4.44 2.67 -3.25
CA ASP A 124 5.85 3.10 -3.35
C ASP A 124 6.46 2.86 -4.75
N PHE A 125 5.65 3.02 -5.80
CA PHE A 125 6.08 3.10 -7.20
C PHE A 125 6.46 4.54 -7.59
N SER A 126 5.94 5.55 -6.88
CA SER A 126 6.03 6.96 -7.25
C SER A 126 7.44 7.59 -7.15
N GLY A 127 8.48 6.83 -6.78
CA GLY A 127 9.87 7.30 -6.75
C GLY A 127 10.75 6.87 -7.94
N ALA A 128 10.34 5.85 -8.71
CA ALA A 128 11.24 5.22 -9.70
C ALA A 128 10.90 5.55 -11.17
N ALA A 129 9.66 5.95 -11.48
CA ALA A 129 9.25 6.25 -12.86
C ALA A 129 9.64 7.66 -13.36
N GLY A 130 10.08 8.56 -12.46
CA GLY A 130 10.46 9.94 -12.80
C GLY A 130 11.85 10.10 -13.42
N GLN A 131 12.69 9.05 -13.43
CA GLN A 131 13.99 9.06 -14.11
C GLN A 131 13.89 8.38 -15.48
N SER A 132 12.98 8.86 -16.33
CA SER A 132 13.10 8.61 -17.76
C SER A 132 14.22 9.51 -18.30
N THR A 133 15.41 8.95 -18.51
CA THR A 133 16.54 9.68 -19.08
C THR A 133 16.29 9.94 -20.57
N SER A 134 15.63 11.04 -20.90
CA SER A 134 15.72 11.63 -22.24
C SER A 134 17.02 12.45 -22.28
N ALA A 135 18.15 11.79 -22.53
CA ALA A 135 19.39 12.47 -22.83
C ALA A 135 19.35 12.99 -24.28
N SER A 136 19.10 14.28 -24.44
CA SER A 136 19.43 15.01 -25.66
C SER A 136 20.61 15.92 -25.34
N SER A 137 21.84 15.52 -25.69
CA SER A 137 23.02 16.39 -25.58
C SER A 137 22.99 17.46 -26.68
N PRO A 138 23.04 18.77 -26.36
CA PRO A 138 23.33 19.81 -27.33
C PRO A 138 24.85 19.87 -27.57
N GLY A 139 25.25 19.87 -28.84
CA GLY A 139 26.65 19.88 -29.25
C GLY A 139 27.39 21.16 -28.87
N THR A 140 28.64 20.98 -28.42
CA THR A 140 29.63 22.05 -28.32
C THR A 140 30.49 22.00 -29.57
N ALA A 141 30.21 22.85 -30.55
CA ALA A 141 31.16 23.16 -31.62
C ALA A 141 32.07 24.29 -31.13
N ALA A 142 33.33 23.95 -30.90
CA ALA A 142 34.37 24.89 -30.51
C ALA A 142 34.68 25.86 -31.66
N THR A 143 34.84 27.13 -31.31
CA THR A 143 35.40 28.18 -32.16
C THR A 143 36.92 28.00 -32.23
N THR A 144 37.51 28.11 -33.42
CA THR A 144 38.95 28.37 -33.60
C THR A 144 39.10 29.37 -34.72
N GLY A 145 39.63 30.55 -34.37
CA GLY A 145 40.37 31.42 -35.28
C GLY A 145 41.84 31.03 -35.35
#